data_AF-A0A395MCG8-F1
#
_entry.id   AF-A0A395MCG8-F1
#
_cell.length_a   1.000
_cell.length_b   1.000
_cell.length_c   1.000
_cell.angle_alpha   90.00
_cell.angle_beta   90.00
_cell.angle_gamma   90.00
#
_symmetry.space_group_name_H-M   'P 1'
#
loop_
_entity.id
_entity.type
_entity.pdbx_description
1 polymer ?
#
loop_
_entity_poly.entity_id
_entity_poly.type
_entity_poly.pdbx_seq_one_letter_code
_entity_poly.pdbx_strand_id
1 'polypeptide(L)'
;MLSKTLLTEAKPSPGNAFSPHKMRMPHLDFIYRIVAEMDQGGVTPIEGVDGTDKIRLVLPIEGGTVHGPGIKGVIVHKSGADWAEVMNPKKVSISNNSDNSD
;
A
#
# COMPACT_ATOMS: atom_id res chain seq x y z
N MET A 1 9.14 -26.26 22.56
CA MET A 1 8.50 -25.32 23.51
C MET A 1 8.74 -23.91 22.97
N LEU A 2 7.70 -23.22 22.48
CA LEU A 2 7.80 -21.81 22.10
C LEU A 2 7.69 -20.95 23.37
N SER A 3 8.64 -20.04 23.54
CA SER A 3 8.72 -19.15 24.70
C SER A 3 7.46 -18.31 24.81
N LYS A 4 6.80 -18.36 25.97
CA LYS A 4 5.81 -17.38 26.40
C LYS A 4 6.50 -16.00 26.44
N THR A 5 6.38 -15.24 25.37
CA THR A 5 6.65 -13.80 25.40
C THR A 5 5.76 -13.21 26.49
N LEU A 6 6.37 -12.51 27.44
CA LEU A 6 5.65 -11.75 28.48
C LEU A 6 4.63 -10.85 27.79
N LEU A 7 3.34 -11.18 27.92
CA LEU A 7 2.25 -10.34 27.49
C LEU A 7 2.20 -9.16 28.46
N THR A 8 2.84 -8.05 28.09
CA THR A 8 2.54 -6.76 28.69
C THR A 8 1.04 -6.51 28.54
N GLU A 9 0.34 -6.26 29.64
CA GLU A 9 -1.09 -5.97 29.58
C GLU A 9 -1.34 -4.81 28.62
N ALA A 10 -2.19 -5.08 27.63
CA ALA A 10 -2.59 -4.11 26.62
C ALA A 10 -3.26 -2.90 27.28
N LYS A 11 -2.63 -1.73 27.24
CA LYS A 11 -3.23 -0.49 27.74
C LYS A 11 -4.51 -0.17 26.95
N PRO A 12 -5.65 0.12 27.61
CA PRO A 12 -6.85 0.56 26.92
C PRO A 12 -6.59 1.82 26.09
N SER A 13 -7.14 1.86 24.87
CA SER A 13 -6.92 3.03 24.01
C SER A 13 -7.63 4.28 24.53
N PRO A 14 -6.98 5.47 24.48
CA PRO A 14 -7.62 6.75 24.80
C PRO A 14 -8.89 7.04 23.99
N GLY A 15 -9.02 6.45 22.79
CA GLY A 15 -10.22 6.59 21.96
C GLY A 15 -11.50 6.07 22.61
N ASN A 16 -11.38 5.18 23.61
CA ASN A 16 -12.52 4.67 24.39
C ASN A 16 -13.26 5.76 25.19
N ALA A 17 -12.68 6.95 25.34
CA ALA A 17 -13.35 8.09 25.96
C ALA A 17 -14.42 8.73 25.04
N PHE A 18 -14.36 8.48 23.73
CA PHE A 18 -15.20 9.12 22.72
C PHE A 18 -16.31 8.19 22.16
N SER A 19 -16.41 6.96 22.66
CA SER A 19 -17.43 5.99 22.23
C SER A 19 -17.81 5.03 23.35
N PRO A 20 -19.09 4.64 23.47
CA PRO A 20 -19.50 3.60 24.41
C PRO A 20 -18.95 2.20 24.03
N HIS A 21 -18.52 2.01 22.78
CA HIS A 21 -17.91 0.77 22.33
C HIS A 21 -16.41 0.76 22.63
N LYS A 22 -15.93 -0.28 23.33
CA LYS A 22 -14.50 -0.45 23.61
C LYS A 22 -13.77 -0.92 22.34
N MET A 23 -12.68 -0.24 22.01
CA MET A 23 -11.80 -0.66 20.93
C MET A 23 -11.08 -1.95 21.31
N ARG A 24 -11.22 -2.96 20.46
CA ARG A 24 -10.46 -4.20 20.55
C ARG A 24 -9.02 -3.94 20.13
N MET A 25 -8.06 -4.51 20.86
CA MET A 25 -6.65 -4.41 20.48
C MET A 25 -6.44 -5.04 19.10
N PRO A 26 -5.88 -4.31 18.11
CA PRO A 26 -5.47 -4.94 16.86
C PRO A 26 -4.38 -5.98 17.14
N HIS A 27 -4.46 -7.10 16.44
CA HIS A 27 -3.41 -8.13 16.42
C HIS A 27 -3.08 -8.46 14.98
N LEU A 28 -1.92 -9.07 14.79
CA LEU A 28 -1.43 -9.50 13.49
C LEU A 28 -1.31 -11.02 13.52
N ASP A 29 -2.03 -11.67 12.62
CA ASP A 29 -1.87 -13.09 12.33
C ASP A 29 -1.23 -13.26 10.97
N PHE A 30 -0.30 -14.20 10.87
CA PHE A 30 0.24 -14.58 9.58
C PHE A 30 -0.77 -15.42 8.81
N ILE A 31 -1.17 -14.97 7.61
CA ILE A 31 -2.13 -15.67 6.76
C ILE A 31 -1.43 -16.34 5.57
N TYR A 32 -0.67 -15.59 4.76
CA TYR A 32 0.10 -16.11 3.64
C TYR A 32 1.21 -15.15 3.22
N ARG A 33 2.13 -15.66 2.39
CA ARG A 33 3.08 -14.89 1.60
C ARG A 33 2.69 -14.97 0.12
N ILE A 34 2.63 -13.83 -0.54
CA ILE A 34 2.43 -13.71 -1.98
C ILE A 34 3.74 -13.31 -2.65
N VAL A 35 4.01 -13.87 -3.83
CA VAL A 35 5.06 -13.43 -4.75
C VAL A 35 4.37 -13.16 -6.06
N ALA A 36 4.21 -11.88 -6.41
CA ALA A 36 3.64 -11.46 -7.68
C ALA A 36 4.77 -11.19 -8.68
N GLU A 37 4.63 -11.75 -9.87
CA GLU A 37 5.50 -11.50 -11.01
C GLU A 37 4.84 -10.41 -11.86
N MET A 38 5.52 -9.27 -12.02
CA MET A 38 4.99 -8.14 -12.80
C MET A 38 5.39 -8.28 -14.27
N ASP A 39 4.50 -7.89 -15.17
CA ASP A 39 4.79 -7.89 -16.62
C ASP A 39 5.87 -6.85 -16.93
N GLN A 40 7.06 -7.32 -17.31
CA GLN A 40 8.21 -6.47 -17.64
C GLN A 40 8.03 -5.67 -18.93
N GLY A 41 7.12 -6.10 -19.83
CA GLY A 41 6.82 -5.42 -21.08
C GLY A 41 5.58 -4.53 -21.04
N GLY A 42 4.82 -4.54 -19.94
CA GLY A 42 3.43 -4.08 -19.89
C GLY A 42 3.16 -2.75 -19.19
N VAL A 43 4.18 -2.02 -18.73
CA VAL A 43 3.95 -0.76 -17.99
C VAL A 43 3.43 0.32 -18.93
N THR A 44 2.19 0.75 -18.72
CA THR A 44 1.56 1.79 -19.54
C THR A 44 1.31 3.04 -18.69
N PRO A 45 2.00 4.17 -18.97
CA PRO A 45 1.69 5.44 -18.35
C PRO A 45 0.48 6.09 -19.03
N ILE A 46 -0.43 6.64 -18.21
CA ILE A 46 -1.52 7.51 -18.62
C ILE A 46 -1.25 8.86 -17.99
N GLU A 47 -0.86 9.81 -18.83
CA GLU A 47 -0.52 11.18 -18.45
C GLU A 47 -1.78 12.04 -18.29
N GLY A 48 -1.71 13.06 -17.45
CA GLY A 48 -2.72 14.12 -17.42
C GLY A 48 -4.09 13.66 -16.93
N VAL A 49 -4.13 12.65 -16.07
CA VAL A 49 -5.37 12.11 -15.52
C VAL A 49 -6.16 13.24 -14.84
N ASP A 50 -7.43 13.38 -15.19
CA ASP A 50 -8.33 14.45 -14.74
C ASP A 50 -7.77 15.88 -14.94
N GLY A 51 -6.93 16.07 -15.97
CA GLY A 51 -6.29 17.36 -16.26
C GLY A 51 -5.24 17.78 -15.23
N THR A 52 -4.80 16.85 -14.37
CA THR A 52 -3.80 17.10 -13.32
C THR A 52 -2.37 16.85 -13.81
N ASP A 53 -1.39 17.07 -12.94
CA ASP A 53 0.01 16.72 -13.12
C ASP A 53 0.32 15.27 -12.69
N LYS A 54 -0.70 14.44 -12.54
CA LYS A 54 -0.55 13.03 -12.14
C LYS A 54 -0.40 12.13 -13.34
N ILE A 55 0.39 11.08 -13.13
CA ILE A 55 0.59 9.98 -14.06
C ILE A 55 0.02 8.73 -13.40
N ARG A 56 -0.89 8.05 -14.09
CA ARG A 56 -1.34 6.71 -13.70
C ARG A 56 -0.47 5.68 -14.40
N LEU A 57 0.12 4.77 -13.64
CA LEU A 57 0.86 3.63 -14.14
C LEU A 57 -0.02 2.39 -14.00
N VAL A 58 -0.30 1.74 -15.13
CA VAL A 58 -0.89 0.40 -15.14
C VAL A 58 0.26 -0.60 -15.14
N LEU A 59 0.32 -1.43 -14.09
CA LEU A 59 1.37 -2.42 -13.84
C LEU A 59 0.75 -3.82 -13.87
N PRO A 60 0.69 -4.48 -15.04
CA PRO A 60 0.05 -5.80 -15.15
C PRO A 60 0.78 -6.85 -14.30
N ILE A 61 0.01 -7.74 -13.69
CA ILE A 61 0.53 -8.90 -12.98
C ILE A 61 0.54 -10.07 -13.96
N GLU A 62 1.74 -10.56 -14.26
CA GLU A 62 1.96 -11.68 -15.18
C GLU A 62 1.51 -13.00 -14.57
N GLY A 63 1.72 -13.17 -13.26
CA GLY A 63 1.43 -14.39 -12.53
C GLY A 63 2.06 -14.35 -11.14
N GLY A 64 2.30 -15.53 -10.56
CA GLY A 64 2.98 -15.66 -9.27
C GLY A 64 2.41 -16.76 -8.38
N THR A 65 2.78 -16.73 -7.10
CA THR A 65 2.42 -17.79 -6.13
C THR A 65 1.95 -17.24 -4.80
N VAL A 66 1.12 -18.04 -4.12
CA VAL A 66 0.60 -17.78 -2.78
C VAL A 66 0.88 -19.00 -1.90
N HIS A 67 1.49 -18.78 -0.74
CA HIS A 67 1.84 -19.83 0.22
C HIS A 67 1.54 -19.39 1.66
N GLY A 68 0.68 -20.13 2.35
CA GLY A 68 0.33 -19.93 3.75
C GLY A 68 -0.16 -21.22 4.41
N PRO A 69 -0.41 -21.22 5.74
CA PRO A 69 -0.77 -22.43 6.48
C PRO A 69 -2.10 -23.05 6.04
N GLY A 70 -3.03 -22.23 5.54
CA GLY A 70 -4.35 -22.67 5.05
C GLY A 70 -4.60 -22.41 3.57
N ILE A 71 -3.60 -21.90 2.82
CA ILE A 71 -3.76 -21.55 1.41
C ILE A 71 -2.48 -21.81 0.64
N LYS A 72 -2.61 -22.46 -0.52
CA LYS A 72 -1.55 -22.60 -1.51
C LYS A 72 -2.14 -22.46 -2.88
N GLY A 73 -1.53 -21.64 -3.74
CA GLY A 73 -2.06 -21.39 -5.06
C GLY A 73 -1.12 -20.61 -5.97
N VAL A 74 -1.63 -20.36 -7.17
CA VAL A 74 -0.98 -19.55 -8.20
C VAL A 74 -1.84 -18.32 -8.48
N ILE A 75 -1.20 -17.21 -8.85
CA ILE A 75 -1.89 -16.06 -9.42
C ILE A 75 -2.14 -16.39 -10.88
N VAL A 76 -3.38 -16.27 -11.33
CA VAL A 76 -3.77 -16.61 -12.70
C VAL A 76 -3.08 -15.66 -13.67
N HIS A 77 -2.60 -16.20 -14.78
CA HIS A 77 -1.84 -15.45 -15.78
C HIS A 77 -2.63 -14.24 -16.30
N LYS A 78 -2.02 -13.05 -16.23
CA LYS A 78 -2.61 -11.77 -16.68
C LYS A 78 -4.01 -11.48 -16.13
N SER A 79 -4.32 -11.96 -14.92
CA SER A 79 -5.66 -11.82 -14.34
C SER A 79 -5.87 -10.53 -13.53
N GLY A 80 -4.86 -9.65 -13.45
CA GLY A 80 -4.94 -8.42 -12.67
C GLY A 80 -3.81 -7.43 -12.97
N ALA A 81 -3.89 -6.26 -12.34
CA ALA A 81 -2.89 -5.19 -12.45
C ALA A 81 -2.90 -4.31 -11.20
N ASP A 82 -1.75 -3.71 -10.89
CA ASP A 82 -1.67 -2.57 -9.96
C ASP A 82 -1.86 -1.26 -10.74
N TRP A 83 -2.58 -0.32 -10.13
CA TRP A 83 -2.92 0.99 -10.69
C TRP A 83 -2.28 2.06 -9.83
N ALA A 84 -0.98 2.27 -10.01
CA ALA A 84 -0.19 3.18 -9.21
C ALA A 84 -0.30 4.63 -9.71
N GLU A 85 -0.30 5.60 -8.81
CA GLU A 85 -0.30 7.02 -9.15
C GLU A 85 1.04 7.64 -8.75
N VAL A 86 1.66 8.38 -9.68
CA VAL A 86 2.89 9.13 -9.44
C VAL A 86 2.71 10.58 -9.88
N MET A 87 3.34 11.51 -9.16
CA MET A 87 3.36 12.92 -9.55
C MET A 87 4.36 13.14 -10.68
N ASN A 88 4.03 13.98 -11.66
CA ASN A 88 4.95 14.33 -12.72
C ASN A 88 6.12 15.18 -12.15
N PRO A 89 7.37 14.68 -12.19
CA PRO A 89 8.50 15.36 -11.56
C PRO A 89 8.86 16.69 -12.24
N LYS A 90 8.36 16.97 -13.45
CA LYS A 90 8.69 18.17 -14.22
C LYS A 90 7.99 19.45 -13.77
N LYS A 91 7.11 19.40 -12.76
CA LYS A 91 6.30 20.57 -12.36
C LYS A 91 6.14 20.79 -10.86
N VAL A 92 7.07 20.31 -10.03
CA VAL A 92 7.24 20.89 -8.69
C VAL A 92 7.88 22.27 -8.87
N SER A 93 7.07 23.27 -9.19
CA SER A 93 7.51 24.66 -9.18
C SER A 93 7.80 25.05 -7.74
N ILE A 94 9.08 25.16 -7.39
CA ILE A 94 9.50 25.88 -6.20
C ILE A 94 9.09 27.34 -6.44
N SER A 95 8.05 27.81 -5.74
CA SER A 95 7.78 29.24 -5.65
C SER A 95 8.92 29.87 -4.85
N ASN A 96 9.92 30.41 -5.53
CA ASN A 96 10.89 31.29 -4.90
C ASN A 96 10.16 32.59 -4.54
N ASN A 97 9.69 32.71 -3.30
CA ASN A 97 9.35 34.02 -2.74
C ASN A 97 10.67 34.76 -2.50
N SER A 98 11.12 35.51 -3.50
CA SER A 98 12.02 36.64 -3.26
C SER A 98 11.16 37.80 -2.76
N ASP A 99 10.93 37.85 -1.45
CA ASP A 99 10.50 39.09 -0.79
C ASP A 99 11.66 40.09 -0.93
N ASN A 100 11.54 40.99 -1.90
CA ASN A 100 12.34 42.21 -1.94
C ASN A 100 11.82 43.13 -0.85
N SER A 101 12.55 43.25 0.25
CA SER A 101 12.42 44.37 1.17
C SER A 101 13.20 45.55 0.61
N ASP A 102 12.49 46.60 0.20
CA ASP A 102 13.00 47.97 0.06
C ASP A 102 13.50 48.52 1.42
#